data_AF-A0A7Y2B580-F1
#
_entry.id   AF-A0A7Y2B580-F1
#
_cell.length_a   1.000
_cell.length_b   1.000
_cell.length_c   1.000
_cell.angle_alpha   90.00
_cell.angle_beta   90.00
_cell.angle_gamma   90.00
#
_symmetry.space_group_name_H-M   'P 1'
#
loop_
_entity.id
_entity.type
_entity.pdbx_description
1 polymer ?
#
loop_
_entity_poly.entity_id
_entity_poly.type
_entity_poly.pdbx_seq_one_letter_code
_entity_poly.pdbx_strand_id
1 'polypeptide(L)'
;MGAIQIRKLAHGFAVVRGKYDNPEDTGDITHFQALTTALSATVGIGNIAGVATAIHYGGPGALFWMWVTAVFGMALKFVECTLAMEYRTIL
;
A
#
# COMPACT_ATOMS: atom_id res chain seq x y z
N MET A 1 16.48 -4.15 -1.23
CA MET A 1 15.55 -3.81 -0.11
C MET A 1 15.61 -4.92 0.95
N GLY A 2 16.48 -4.86 1.96
CA GLY A 2 16.60 -5.92 2.99
C GLY A 2 15.39 -5.99 3.94
N ALA A 3 14.25 -6.50 3.45
CA ALA A 3 12.95 -6.57 4.14
C ALA A 3 12.50 -5.22 4.76
N ILE A 4 12.84 -4.10 4.10
CA ILE A 4 12.53 -2.75 4.58
C ILE A 4 11.02 -2.55 4.77
N GLN A 5 10.20 -3.11 3.88
CA GLN A 5 8.75 -3.06 3.94
C GLN A 5 8.18 -3.73 5.21
N ILE A 6 8.88 -4.72 5.78
CA ILE A 6 8.49 -5.37 7.04
C ILE A 6 9.03 -4.58 8.23
N ARG A 7 10.30 -4.16 8.19
CA ARG A 7 10.98 -3.45 9.30
C ARG A 7 10.43 -2.04 9.54
N LYS A 8 9.97 -1.34 8.49
CA LYS A 8 9.44 0.03 8.58
C LYS A 8 7.91 0.10 8.59
N LEU A 9 7.20 -1.04 8.58
CA LEU A 9 5.73 -1.06 8.67
C LEU A 9 5.22 -0.31 9.90
N ALA A 10 5.85 -0.54 11.07
CA ALA A 10 5.49 0.13 12.32
C ALA A 10 5.70 1.67 12.25
N HIS A 11 6.73 2.11 11.53
CA HIS A 11 6.95 3.53 11.28
C HIS A 11 5.86 4.11 10.38
N GLY A 12 5.47 3.38 9.32
CA GLY A 12 4.34 3.78 8.46
C GLY A 12 3.03 3.96 9.23
N PHE A 13 2.72 3.05 10.17
CA PHE A 13 1.56 3.22 11.04
C PHE A 13 1.65 4.46 11.94
N ALA A 14 2.83 4.83 12.41
CA ALA A 14 3.02 6.05 13.19
C ALA A 14 2.83 7.32 12.34
N VAL A 15 3.26 7.29 11.07
CA VAL A 15 3.04 8.37 10.09
C VAL A 15 1.55 8.57 9.81
N VAL A 16 0.85 7.48 9.50
CA VAL A 16 -0.60 7.51 9.18
C VAL A 16 -1.46 7.92 10.39
N ARG A 17 -1.00 7.66 11.62
CA ARG A 17 -1.67 8.10 12.86
C ARG A 17 -1.47 9.59 13.17
N GLY A 18 -0.75 10.33 12.32
CA GLY A 18 -0.52 11.76 12.48
C GLY A 18 0.54 12.12 13.53
N LYS A 19 1.35 11.15 13.99
CA LYS A 19 2.47 11.45 14.92
C LYS A 19 3.51 12.39 14.28
N TYR A 20 3.55 12.45 12.96
CA TYR A 20 4.46 13.26 12.17
C TYR A 20 3.71 14.27 11.26
N ASP A 21 2.40 14.45 11.43
CA ASP A 21 1.67 15.48 10.68
C ASP A 21 2.07 16.85 11.27
N ASN A 22 2.68 17.72 10.45
CA ASN A 22 2.95 19.12 10.80
C ASN A 22 2.09 20.04 9.92
N PRO A 23 1.28 20.95 10.48
CA PRO A 23 0.48 21.89 9.69
C PRO A 23 1.29 22.88 8.84
N GLU A 24 2.61 22.98 9.05
CA GLU A 24 3.51 23.77 8.19
C GLU A 24 4.13 22.96 7.02
N ASP A 25 3.90 21.65 6.96
CA ASP A 25 4.42 20.82 5.87
C ASP A 25 3.68 21.11 4.56
N THR A 26 4.44 21.16 3.47
CA THR A 26 3.91 21.44 2.14
C THR A 26 3.15 20.22 1.60
N GLY A 27 1.83 20.17 1.80
CA GLY A 27 0.95 19.13 1.27
C GLY A 27 -0.54 19.48 1.40
N ASP A 28 -1.33 19.14 0.37
CA ASP A 28 -2.77 19.49 0.30
C ASP A 28 -3.67 18.62 1.20
N ILE A 29 -3.17 17.46 1.63
CA ILE A 29 -3.91 16.45 2.40
C ILE A 29 -3.03 15.80 3.45
N THR A 30 -3.63 15.33 4.55
CA THR A 30 -2.89 14.62 5.62
C THR A 30 -2.38 13.26 5.16
N HIS A 31 -1.41 12.69 5.87
CA HIS A 31 -0.91 11.35 5.57
C HIS A 31 -2.01 10.27 5.63
N PHE A 32 -2.96 10.42 6.56
CA PHE A 32 -4.12 9.52 6.67
C PHE A 32 -5.07 9.65 5.47
N GLN A 33 -5.35 10.88 5.03
CA GLN A 33 -6.20 11.13 3.87
C GLN A 33 -5.56 10.58 2.59
N ALA A 34 -4.25 10.79 2.40
CA ALA A 34 -3.51 10.23 1.27
C ALA A 34 -3.60 8.69 1.23
N LEU A 35 -3.40 8.02 2.38
CA LEU A 35 -3.56 6.57 2.47
C LEU A 35 -4.99 6.13 2.15
N THR A 36 -5.99 6.81 2.70
CA THR A 36 -7.40 6.45 2.51
C THR A 36 -7.81 6.57 1.04
N THR A 37 -7.35 7.62 0.35
CA THR A 37 -7.56 7.79 -1.10
C THR A 37 -6.93 6.64 -1.89
N ALA A 38 -5.69 6.26 -1.56
CA ALA A 38 -5.02 5.13 -2.22
C ALA A 38 -5.72 3.78 -1.93
N LEU A 39 -6.20 3.57 -0.70
CA LEU A 39 -6.95 2.37 -0.32
C LEU A 39 -8.30 2.30 -1.03
N SER A 40 -9.00 3.42 -1.16
CA SER A 40 -10.29 3.49 -1.86
C SER A 40 -10.15 3.09 -3.33
N ALA A 41 -9.03 3.42 -3.97
CA ALA A 41 -8.76 3.02 -5.35
C ALA A 41 -8.44 1.52 -5.52
N THR A 42 -8.06 0.83 -4.44
CA THR A 42 -7.55 -0.56 -4.49
C THR A 42 -8.45 -1.58 -3.81
N VAL A 43 -9.36 -1.15 -2.93
CA VAL A 43 -10.33 -2.01 -2.24
C VAL A 43 -11.71 -1.82 -2.86
N GLY A 44 -12.24 -2.87 -3.48
CA GLY A 44 -13.58 -2.85 -4.05
C GLY A 44 -14.17 -4.24 -4.25
N ILE A 45 -15.32 -4.29 -4.93
CA ILE A 45 -16.03 -5.53 -5.26
C ILE A 45 -15.12 -6.52 -6.01
N GLY A 46 -14.21 -6.00 -6.84
CA GLY A 46 -13.22 -6.80 -7.57
C GLY A 46 -12.33 -7.65 -6.67
N ASN A 47 -11.96 -7.18 -5.48
CA ASN A 47 -11.14 -7.95 -4.54
C ASN A 47 -11.97 -9.10 -3.93
N ILE A 48 -13.24 -8.86 -3.63
CA ILE A 48 -14.14 -9.87 -3.06
C ILE A 48 -14.43 -10.97 -4.09
N ALA A 49 -14.86 -10.58 -5.28
CA ALA A 49 -15.13 -11.50 -6.38
C ALA A 49 -13.85 -12.22 -6.83
N GLY A 50 -12.72 -11.51 -6.94
CA GLY A 50 -11.43 -12.07 -7.33
C GLY A 50 -10.91 -13.11 -6.34
N VAL A 51 -11.02 -12.86 -5.03
CA VAL A 51 -10.69 -13.86 -3.99
C VAL A 51 -11.61 -15.08 -4.12
N ALA A 52 -12.92 -14.87 -4.26
CA ALA A 52 -13.89 -15.96 -4.39
C ALA A 52 -13.60 -16.84 -5.63
N THR A 53 -13.33 -16.23 -6.78
CA THR A 53 -12.96 -16.93 -8.02
C THR A 53 -11.63 -17.66 -7.87
N ALA A 54 -10.62 -17.02 -7.26
CA ALA A 54 -9.31 -17.64 -7.04
C ALA A 54 -9.39 -18.88 -6.14
N ILE A 55 -10.21 -18.84 -5.09
CA ILE A 55 -10.45 -20.00 -4.21
C ILE A 55 -11.28 -21.06 -4.93
N HIS A 56 -12.31 -20.65 -5.68
CA HIS A 56 -13.18 -21.59 -6.38
C HIS A 56 -12.40 -22.44 -7.40
N TYR A 57 -11.53 -21.83 -8.19
CA TYR A 57 -10.73 -22.53 -9.21
C TYR A 57 -9.39 -23.07 -8.69
N GLY A 58 -8.72 -22.35 -7.79
CA GLY A 58 -7.39 -22.69 -7.28
C GLY A 58 -7.40 -23.49 -5.98
N GLY A 59 -8.57 -23.72 -5.39
CA GLY A 59 -8.72 -24.35 -4.08
C GLY A 59 -8.24 -23.46 -2.91
N PRO A 60 -8.31 -23.96 -1.68
CA PRO A 60 -7.96 -23.18 -0.47
C PRO A 60 -6.49 -22.76 -0.41
N GLY A 61 -5.60 -23.45 -1.12
CA GLY A 61 -4.17 -23.11 -1.21
C GLY A 61 -3.89 -21.79 -1.93
N ALA A 62 -4.86 -21.24 -2.68
CA ALA A 62 -4.72 -19.93 -3.32
C ALA A 62 -4.46 -18.81 -2.31
N LEU A 63 -5.04 -18.88 -1.11
CA LEU A 63 -4.85 -17.86 -0.06
C LEU A 63 -3.39 -17.70 0.37
N PHE A 64 -2.66 -18.82 0.48
CA PHE A 64 -1.24 -18.79 0.81
C PHE A 64 -0.46 -17.99 -0.25
N TRP A 65 -0.72 -18.25 -1.52
CA TRP A 65 -0.07 -17.54 -2.62
C TRP A 65 -0.50 -16.07 -2.70
N MET A 66 -1.74 -15.74 -2.35
CA MET A 66 -2.19 -14.34 -2.26
C MET A 66 -1.42 -13.54 -1.19
N TRP A 67 -1.09 -14.17 -0.05
CA TRP A 67 -0.25 -13.50 0.96
C TRP A 67 1.20 -13.35 0.49
N VAL A 68 1.76 -14.38 -0.15
CA VAL A 68 3.12 -14.31 -0.72
C VAL A 68 3.22 -13.18 -1.74
N THR A 69 2.27 -13.10 -2.68
CA THR A 69 2.24 -12.03 -3.68
C THR A 69 2.02 -10.66 -3.06
N ALA A 70 1.21 -10.54 -2.00
CA ALA A 70 1.05 -9.30 -1.25
C ALA A 70 2.37 -8.82 -0.61
N VAL A 71 3.17 -9.74 -0.04
CA VAL A 71 4.48 -9.40 0.56
C VAL A 71 5.44 -8.83 -0.47
N PHE A 72 5.53 -9.45 -1.66
CA PHE A 72 6.34 -8.91 -2.75
C PHE A 72 5.75 -7.62 -3.34
N GLY A 73 4.43 -7.55 -3.45
CA GLY A 73 3.69 -6.38 -3.93
C GLY A 73 3.94 -5.14 -3.07
N MET A 74 4.05 -5.28 -1.75
CA MET A 74 4.41 -4.15 -0.87
C MET A 74 5.78 -3.56 -1.20
N ALA A 75 6.78 -4.40 -1.51
CA ALA A 75 8.10 -3.93 -1.88
C ALA A 75 8.07 -3.18 -3.23
N LEU A 76 7.33 -3.72 -4.21
CA LEU A 76 7.15 -3.07 -5.52
C LEU A 76 6.45 -1.72 -5.38
N LYS A 77 5.36 -1.66 -4.61
CA LYS A 77 4.59 -0.42 -4.44
C LYS A 77 5.40 0.65 -3.72
N PHE A 78 6.22 0.26 -2.75
CA PHE A 78 7.14 1.19 -2.08
C PHE A 78 8.16 1.79 -3.06
N VAL A 79 8.75 0.97 -3.94
CA VAL A 79 9.66 1.46 -5.00
C VAL A 79 8.93 2.40 -5.96
N GLU A 80 7.74 2.02 -6.41
CA GLU A 80 6.91 2.80 -7.33
C GLU A 80 6.60 4.19 -6.75
N CYS A 81 6.15 4.26 -5.50
CA CYS A 81 5.89 5.55 -4.84
C CYS A 81 7.16 6.37 -4.63
N THR A 82 8.29 5.73 -4.32
CA THR A 82 9.58 6.43 -4.17
C THR A 82 10.03 7.04 -5.49
N LEU A 83 10.00 6.27 -6.58
CA LEU A 83 10.33 6.74 -7.92
C LEU A 83 9.35 7.82 -8.39
N ALA A 84 8.06 7.68 -8.09
CA ALA A 84 7.06 8.67 -8.44
C ALA A 84 7.33 10.04 -7.79
N MET A 85 7.92 10.07 -6.58
CA MET A 85 8.36 11.32 -5.96
C MET A 85 9.65 11.85 -6.57
N GLU A 86 10.62 10.98 -6.87
CA GLU A 86 11.92 11.37 -7.44
C GLU A 86 11.81 11.94 -8.86
N TYR A 87 10.97 11.35 -9.70
CA TYR A 87 10.75 11.76 -11.09
C TYR A 87 9.57 12.72 -11.27
N ARG A 88 8.98 13.22 -10.17
CA ARG A 88 7.90 14.21 -10.23
C ARG A 88 8.43 15.51 -10.82
N THR A 89 8.28 15.70 -12.13
CA THR A 89 8.56 16.97 -12.78
C THR A 89 7.41 17.91 -12.48
N ILE A 90 7.68 18.96 -11.69
CA ILE A 90 6.73 20.04 -11.45
C ILE A 90 6.86 20.97 -12.65
N LEU A 91 5.92 20.89 -13.60
CA LEU A 91 5.75 21.87 -14.67
C LEU A 91 5.19 23.17 -14.11
#